data_AF-A0A8J7QTP5-F1
#
_entry.id   AF-A0A8J7QTP5-F1
#
_cell.length_a   1.000
_cell.length_b   1.000
_cell.length_c   1.000
_cell.angle_alpha   90.00
_cell.angle_beta   90.00
_cell.angle_gamma   90.00
#
_symmetry.space_group_name_H-M   'P 1'
#
loop_
_entity.id
_entity.type
_entity.pdbx_description
1 polymer ?
#
loop_
_entity_poly.entity_id
_entity_poly.type
_entity_poly.pdbx_seq_one_letter_code
_entity_poly.pdbx_strand_id
1 'polypeptide(L)' 'MARPIKETPILYGKDAERFEKLISQPNPVSKEEKERAKKAYEIMKSISNFQW' A
#
# COMPACT_ATOMS: atom_id res chain seq x y z
N MET A 1 12.89 -20.36 8.79
CA MET A 1 12.63 -20.61 7.35
C MET A 1 11.44 -19.77 6.93
N ALA A 2 11.53 -19.01 5.83
CA ALA A 2 10.39 -18.26 5.32
C ALA A 2 9.31 -19.24 4.84
N ARG A 3 8.05 -19.00 5.21
CA ARG A 3 6.96 -19.82 4.67
C ARG A 3 6.87 -19.57 3.16
N PRO A 4 6.60 -20.59 2.34
CA PRO A 4 6.39 -20.41 0.91
C PRO A 4 5.31 -19.36 0.67
N ILE A 5 5.58 -18.41 -0.22
CA ILE A 5 4.60 -17.40 -0.63
C ILE A 5 3.53 -18.16 -1.41
N LYS A 6 2.30 -18.14 -0.90
CA LYS A 6 1.16 -18.77 -1.58
C LYS A 6 0.95 -18.09 -2.92
N GLU A 7 0.65 -18.86 -3.97
CA GLU A 7 0.39 -18.32 -5.30
C GLU A 7 -0.75 -17.30 -5.26
N THR A 8 -0.61 -16.25 -6.08
CA THR A 8 -1.62 -15.21 -6.20
C THR A 8 -2.92 -15.83 -6.71
N PRO A 9 -4.03 -15.73 -5.96
CA PRO A 9 -5.28 -16.36 -6.37
C PRO A 9 -5.81 -15.73 -7.66
N ILE A 10 -6.25 -16.57 -8.60
CA ILE A 10 -6.93 -16.12 -9.81
C ILE A 10 -8.41 -15.88 -9.48
N LEU A 11 -8.89 -14.67 -9.76
CA LEU A 11 -10.28 -14.28 -9.53
C LEU A 11 -11.13 -14.59 -10.77
N TYR A 12 -12.39 -14.99 -10.55
CA TYR A 12 -13.34 -15.30 -11.63
C TYR A 12 -14.70 -14.64 -11.38
N GLY A 13 -15.46 -14.44 -12.46
CA GLY A 13 -16.82 -13.94 -12.41
C GLY A 13 -16.95 -12.60 -11.67
N LYS A 14 -17.91 -12.50 -10.75
CA LYS A 14 -18.23 -11.27 -10.02
C LYS A 14 -17.07 -10.74 -9.18
N ASP A 15 -16.21 -11.60 -8.68
CA ASP A 15 -15.06 -11.18 -7.88
C ASP A 15 -13.98 -10.53 -8.77
N ALA A 16 -13.79 -11.02 -9.99
CA ALA A 16 -12.91 -10.38 -10.97
C ALA A 16 -13.43 -8.98 -11.35
N GLU A 17 -14.73 -8.85 -11.63
CA GLU A 17 -15.35 -7.55 -11.95
C GLU A 17 -15.24 -6.56 -10.78
N ARG A 18 -15.45 -7.01 -9.55
CA ARG A 18 -15.33 -6.17 -8.35
C ARG A 18 -13.89 -5.70 -8.15
N PHE A 19 -12.93 -6.59 -8.35
CA PHE A 19 -11.51 -6.26 -8.26
C PHE A 19 -11.08 -5.23 -9.31
N GLU A 20 -11.51 -5.40 -10.57
CA GLU A 20 -11.24 -4.44 -11.64
C GLU A 20 -11.84 -3.05 -11.34
N LYS A 21 -13.07 -3.00 -10.82
CA LYS A 21 -13.70 -1.74 -10.37
C LYS A 21 -12.93 -1.07 -9.24
N LEU A 22 -12.43 -1.84 -8.27
CA LEU A 22 -11.65 -1.31 -7.15
C LEU A 22 -10.28 -0.78 -7.59
N ILE A 23 -9.64 -1.42 -8.57
CA ILE A 23 -8.33 -0.99 -9.08
C ILE A 23 -8.45 0.23 -9.99
N SER A 24 -9.49 0.29 -10.83
CA SER A 24 -9.70 1.42 -11.74
C SER A 24 -10.03 2.72 -10.99
N GLN A 25 -10.63 2.62 -9.80
CA GLN A 25 -10.96 3.77 -8.95
C GLN A 25 -10.50 3.52 -7.51
N PRO A 26 -9.19 3.62 -7.23
CA PRO A 26 -8.69 3.40 -5.88
C PRO A 26 -9.22 4.50 -4.95
N ASN A 27 -9.71 4.10 -3.79
CA ASN A 27 -10.17 5.06 -2.78
C ASN A 27 -8.99 5.93 -2.34
N PRO A 28 -9.11 7.27 -2.42
CA PRO A 28 -8.05 8.14 -1.97
C PRO A 28 -7.87 7.99 -0.46
N VAL A 29 -6.62 7.90 -0.02
CA VAL A 29 -6.27 7.92 1.40
C VAL A 29 -6.78 9.23 2.03
N SER A 30 -7.29 9.13 3.26
CA SER A 30 -7.79 10.27 4.02
C SER A 30 -6.71 11.35 4.20
N LYS A 31 -7.13 12.62 4.41
CA LYS A 31 -6.17 13.71 4.65
C LYS A 31 -5.34 13.44 5.92
N GLU A 32 -5.98 12.91 6.97
CA GLU A 32 -5.35 12.61 8.25
C GLU A 32 -4.24 11.55 8.13
N GLU A 33 -4.48 10.46 7.39
CA GLU A 33 -3.46 9.43 7.15
C GLU A 33 -2.30 9.97 6.32
N LYS A 34 -2.57 10.82 5.32
CA LYS A 34 -1.52 11.47 4.53
C LYS A 34 -0.63 12.34 5.41
N GLU A 35 -1.21 13.12 6.33
CA GLU A 35 -0.44 13.93 7.26
C GLU A 35 0.37 13.09 8.25
N ARG A 36 -0.22 12.01 8.76
CA ARG A 36 0.47 11.06 9.65
C ARG A 36 1.68 10.43 8.96
N ALA A 37 1.51 9.97 7.72
CA ALA A 37 2.59 9.39 6.92
C ALA A 37 3.70 10.42 6.63
N LYS A 38 3.34 11.66 6.27
CA LYS A 38 4.31 12.75 6.09
C LYS A 38 5.11 13.05 7.36
N LYS A 39 4.43 13.15 8.52
CA LYS A 39 5.11 13.38 9.81
C LYS A 39 6.08 12.24 10.13
N ALA A 40 5.66 10.99 9.95
CA ALA A 40 6.51 9.84 10.17
C ALA A 40 7.75 9.84 9.24
N TYR A 41 7.55 10.18 7.96
CA TYR A 41 8.64 10.31 6.99
C TYR A 41 9.65 11.39 7.39
N GLU A 42 9.19 12.59 7.77
CA GLU A 42 10.09 13.69 8.16
C GLU A 42 10.87 13.36 9.45
N ILE A 43 10.25 12.68 10.42
CA ILE A 43 10.95 12.19 11.61
C ILE A 43 12.04 11.19 11.22
N MET A 44 11.71 10.22 10.38
CA MET A 44 12.69 9.21 9.94
C MET A 44 13.84 9.88 9.19
N LYS A 45 13.53 10.83 8.30
CA LYS A 45 14.49 11.58 7.52
C LYS A 45 15.44 12.41 8.38
N SER A 46 14.95 13.05 9.44
CA SER A 46 15.78 13.91 10.30
C SER A 46 16.77 13.12 11.15
N ILE A 47 16.46 11.86 11.48
CA ILE A 47 17.32 10.98 12.28
C ILE A 47 18.26 10.16 11.37
N SER A 48 17.93 10.03 10.09
CA SER A 48 18.70 9.24 9.14
C SER A 48 19.87 10.04 8.57
N ASN A 49 21.09 9.62 8.89
CA ASN A 49 22.31 10.19 8.31
C ASN A 49 22.60 9.50 6.96
N PHE A 50 21.83 9.85 5.93
CA PHE A 50 22.06 9.32 4.58
C PHE A 50 23.33 9.96 3.99
N GLN A 51 24.49 9.38 4.28
CA GLN A 51 25.71 9.62 3.52
C GLN A 51 25.76 8.60 2.38
N TRP A 52 25.64 9.08 1.14
CA TRP A 52 25.90 8.30 -0.07
C TRP A 52 27.33 8.55 -0.57
#